data_AF-M5E4A5-F1
#
_entry.id   AF-M5E4A5-F1
#
_cell.length_a   1.000
_cell.length_b   1.000
_cell.length_c   1.000
_cell.angle_alpha   90.00
_cell.angle_beta   90.00
_cell.angle_gamma   90.00
#
_symmetry.space_group_name_H-M   'P 1'
#
loop_
_entity.id
_entity.type
_entity.pdbx_description
1 polymer ?
#
loop_
_entity_poly.entity_id
_entity_poly.type
_entity_poly.pdbx_seq_one_letter_code
_entity_poly.pdbx_strand_id
1 'polypeptide(L)'
;MQVLANKNTTQLADEPIYALNVFIDDVEQRDRLFDQLRRFSDKHAFAIRIAPTTPEDKNLISHMWREDIKLVMVNPFEEEKYRIYFYKNSANAVPEDILNLLVLELKSFLTDTPSVIVTERK
;
A
#
# COMPACT_ATOMS: atom_id res chain seq x y z
N MET A 1 -25.83 26.02 24.98
CA MET A 1 -24.71 25.06 24.99
C MET A 1 -25.20 23.74 24.44
N GLN A 2 -24.72 23.33 23.27
CA GLN A 2 -24.38 21.93 22.99
C GLN A 2 -23.43 21.97 21.80
N VAL A 3 -22.16 21.71 22.10
CA VAL A 3 -21.09 21.58 21.12
C VAL A 3 -21.39 20.30 20.35
N LEU A 4 -21.62 20.43 19.04
CA LEU A 4 -21.63 19.29 18.13
C LEU A 4 -20.22 18.68 18.19
N ALA A 5 -20.12 17.54 18.87
CA ALA A 5 -18.92 16.75 18.86
C ALA A 5 -18.66 16.34 17.40
N ASN A 6 -17.70 16.99 16.76
CA ASN A 6 -17.08 16.50 15.55
C ASN A 6 -16.64 15.07 15.84
N LYS A 7 -17.36 14.10 15.26
CA LYS A 7 -16.89 12.72 15.17
C LYS A 7 -15.75 12.67 14.15
N ASN A 8 -14.65 13.35 14.43
CA ASN A 8 -13.33 12.90 14.05
C ASN A 8 -12.99 11.69 14.92
N THR A 9 -13.83 10.65 14.84
CA THR A 9 -13.43 9.32 15.24
C THR A 9 -12.46 8.88 14.18
N THR A 10 -11.17 9.11 14.45
CA THR A 10 -10.06 8.31 13.96
C THR A 10 -10.56 6.88 13.91
N GLN A 11 -10.89 6.40 12.71
CA GLN A 11 -11.23 5.02 12.46
C GLN A 11 -10.08 4.22 13.10
N LEU A 12 -10.37 3.45 14.15
CA LEU A 12 -9.42 2.49 14.71
C LEU A 12 -8.86 1.76 13.50
N ALA A 13 -7.57 1.93 13.22
CA ALA A 13 -6.97 1.35 12.03
C ALA A 13 -7.19 -0.16 12.14
N ASP A 14 -8.02 -0.71 11.26
CA ASP A 14 -8.23 -2.16 11.20
C ASP A 14 -6.85 -2.82 11.11
N GLU A 15 -6.65 -3.93 11.82
CA GLU A 15 -5.37 -4.64 11.76
C GLU A 15 -5.11 -5.12 10.32
N PRO A 16 -3.90 -4.96 9.78
CA PRO A 16 -3.60 -5.46 8.46
C PRO A 16 -3.74 -6.99 8.43
N ILE A 17 -4.43 -7.49 7.41
CA ILE A 17 -4.58 -8.93 7.16
C ILE A 17 -3.32 -9.55 6.55
N TYR A 18 -2.43 -8.72 5.98
CA TYR A 18 -1.11 -9.12 5.49
C TYR A 18 -0.18 -7.91 5.37
N ALA A 19 1.14 -8.12 5.42
CA ALA A 19 2.11 -7.05 5.27
C ALA A 19 3.42 -7.49 4.57
N LEU A 20 4.00 -6.56 3.81
CA LEU A 20 5.29 -6.70 3.13
C LEU A 20 6.21 -5.54 3.52
N ASN A 21 7.51 -5.84 3.61
CA ASN A 21 8.55 -4.82 3.58
C ASN A 21 9.12 -4.76 2.16
N VAL A 22 9.31 -3.55 1.66
CA VAL A 22 9.87 -3.28 0.33
C VAL A 22 11.05 -2.33 0.52
N PHE A 23 12.19 -2.69 -0.07
CA PHE A 23 13.40 -1.89 -0.08
C PHE A 23 13.75 -1.53 -1.52
N ILE A 24 14.19 -0.29 -1.74
CA ILE A 24 14.80 0.14 -3.01
C ILE A 24 16.28 0.46 -2.77
N ASP A 25 17.18 -0.24 -3.47
CA ASP A 25 18.62 0.02 -3.35
C ASP A 25 19.01 1.38 -3.98
N ASP A 26 18.19 1.88 -4.92
CA ASP A 26 18.39 3.13 -5.66
C ASP A 26 17.10 3.96 -5.65
N VAL A 27 17.13 5.10 -4.95
CA VAL A 27 15.98 6.01 -4.80
C VAL A 27 15.55 6.62 -6.15
N GLU A 28 16.44 6.71 -7.14
CA GLU A 28 16.09 7.18 -8.48
C GLU A 28 15.14 6.19 -9.22
N GLN A 29 15.05 4.93 -8.77
CA GLN A 29 14.09 3.94 -9.29
C GLN A 29 12.69 4.06 -8.66
N ARG A 30 12.49 4.98 -7.73
CA ARG A 30 11.23 5.16 -7.00
C ARG A 30 10.04 5.37 -7.95
N ASP A 31 10.21 6.12 -9.03
CA ASP A 31 9.14 6.32 -10.00
C ASP A 31 8.77 5.02 -10.74
N ARG A 32 9.74 4.15 -11.01
CA ARG A 32 9.49 2.83 -11.61
C ARG A 32 8.73 1.92 -10.65
N LEU A 33 9.07 1.95 -9.36
CA LEU A 33 8.32 1.25 -8.31
C LEU A 33 6.83 1.67 -8.33
N PHE A 34 6.56 2.98 -8.43
CA PHE A 34 5.19 3.48 -8.51
C PHE A 34 4.50 3.14 -9.85
N ASP A 35 5.23 3.08 -10.96
CA ASP A 35 4.69 2.59 -12.23
C ASP A 35 4.28 1.11 -12.14
N GLN A 36 5.04 0.27 -11.44
CA GLN A 36 4.64 -1.11 -11.20
C GLN A 36 3.37 -1.21 -10.34
N LEU A 37 3.22 -0.34 -9.33
CA LEU A 37 1.98 -0.25 -8.55
C LEU A 37 0.78 0.14 -9.42
N ARG A 38 0.96 1.10 -10.35
CA ARG A 38 -0.10 1.49 -11.30
C ARG A 38 -0.48 0.34 -12.24
N ARG A 39 0.49 -0.40 -12.76
CA ARG A 39 0.22 -1.58 -13.61
C ARG A 39 -0.49 -2.69 -12.84
N PHE A 40 -0.09 -2.93 -11.60
CA PHE A 40 -0.79 -3.87 -10.71
C PHE A 40 -2.23 -3.41 -10.46
N SER A 41 -2.44 -2.11 -10.20
CA SER A 41 -3.79 -1.58 -9.98
C SER A 41 -4.67 -1.74 -11.22
N ASP A 42 -4.13 -1.48 -12.41
CA ASP A 42 -4.84 -1.65 -13.67
C ASP A 42 -5.21 -3.12 -13.92
N LYS A 43 -4.26 -4.05 -13.68
CA LYS A 43 -4.48 -5.49 -13.88
C LYS A 43 -5.59 -6.05 -12.98
N HIS A 44 -5.66 -5.59 -11.73
CA HIS A 44 -6.60 -6.12 -10.73
C HIS A 44 -7.78 -5.18 -10.42
N ALA A 45 -7.99 -4.16 -11.25
CA ALA A 45 -9.08 -3.20 -11.14
C ALA A 45 -9.14 -2.47 -9.78
N PHE A 46 -7.98 -2.09 -9.24
CA PHE A 46 -7.90 -1.18 -8.10
C PHE A 46 -7.98 0.27 -8.58
N ALA A 47 -8.70 1.11 -7.85
CA ALA A 47 -8.45 2.54 -7.87
C ALA A 47 -7.13 2.81 -7.13
N ILE A 48 -6.34 3.78 -7.61
CA ILE A 48 -5.05 4.14 -7.01
C ILE A 48 -4.94 5.66 -6.77
N ARG A 49 -4.36 6.04 -5.63
CA ARG A 49 -3.93 7.40 -5.33
C ARG A 49 -2.53 7.35 -4.72
N ILE A 50 -1.59 8.03 -5.36
CA ILE A 50 -0.23 8.26 -4.84
C ILE A 50 -0.11 9.75 -4.54
N ALA A 51 0.32 10.10 -3.32
CA ALA A 51 0.46 11.48 -2.90
C ALA A 51 1.61 11.65 -1.91
N PRO A 52 2.26 12.83 -1.90
CA PRO A 52 3.23 13.18 -0.86
C PRO A 52 2.54 13.32 0.50
N THR A 53 3.26 12.94 1.56
CA THR A 53 2.84 13.11 2.95
C THR A 53 3.50 14.30 3.62
N THR A 54 4.52 14.90 2.99
CA THR A 54 5.18 16.13 3.41
C THR A 54 5.36 17.09 2.22
N PRO A 55 5.49 18.42 2.45
CA PRO A 55 5.68 19.40 1.38
C PRO A 55 6.95 19.20 0.53
N GLU A 56 7.94 18.48 1.04
CA GLU A 56 9.23 18.22 0.37
C GLU A 56 9.19 16.98 -0.54
N ASP A 57 8.04 16.31 -0.70
CA ASP A 57 7.83 15.14 -1.57
C ASP A 57 8.78 13.94 -1.32
N LYS A 58 9.37 13.88 -0.13
CA LYS A 58 10.30 12.82 0.29
C LYS A 58 9.56 11.56 0.72
N ASN A 59 8.50 11.76 1.47
CA ASN A 59 7.64 10.69 1.94
C ASN A 59 6.36 10.66 1.10
N LEU A 60 6.01 9.48 0.62
CA LEU A 60 4.87 9.22 -0.25
C LEU A 60 3.98 8.16 0.39
N ILE A 61 2.68 8.33 0.19
CA ILE A 61 1.68 7.32 0.51
C ILE A 61 0.99 6.91 -0.77
N SER A 62 0.88 5.60 -0.98
CA SER A 62 0.02 5.02 -2.01
C SER A 62 -1.14 4.31 -1.35
N HIS A 63 -2.34 4.67 -1.77
CA HIS A 63 -3.57 3.94 -1.47
C HIS A 63 -4.05 3.25 -2.75
N MET A 64 -4.27 1.95 -2.68
CA MET A 64 -4.98 1.20 -3.71
C MET A 64 -6.21 0.55 -3.08
N TRP A 65 -7.38 0.63 -3.70
CA TRP A 65 -8.58 -0.02 -3.16
C TRP A 65 -9.50 -0.53 -4.26
N ARG A 66 -10.20 -1.61 -3.93
CA ARG A 66 -11.39 -2.12 -4.60
C ARG A 66 -12.41 -2.49 -3.52
N GLU A 67 -13.56 -3.06 -3.88
CA GLU A 67 -14.68 -3.23 -2.95
C GLU A 67 -14.34 -4.08 -1.70
N ASP A 68 -13.57 -5.16 -1.86
CA ASP A 68 -13.26 -6.14 -0.82
C ASP A 68 -11.94 -5.86 -0.08
N ILE A 69 -10.94 -5.26 -0.73
CA ILE A 69 -9.58 -5.12 -0.20
C ILE A 69 -8.96 -3.75 -0.50
N LYS A 70 -8.16 -3.28 0.44
CA LYS A 70 -7.40 -2.02 0.38
C LYS A 70 -5.93 -2.29 0.69
N LEU A 71 -5.04 -1.71 -0.10
CA LEU A 71 -3.60 -1.73 0.10
C LEU A 71 -3.13 -0.31 0.46
N VAL A 72 -2.22 -0.22 1.41
CA VAL A 72 -1.57 1.04 1.78
C VAL A 72 -0.06 0.83 1.80
N MET A 73 0.65 1.58 0.96
CA MET A 73 2.10 1.63 0.96
C MET A 73 2.58 2.95 1.52
N VAL A 74 3.50 2.90 2.48
CA VAL A 74 4.05 4.08 3.17
C VAL A 74 5.55 3.94 3.36
N ASN A 75 6.28 5.06 3.29
CA ASN A 75 7.64 5.21 3.77
C ASN A 75 7.67 6.26 4.91
N PRO A 76 7.37 5.86 6.16
CA PRO A 76 7.19 6.83 7.24
C PRO A 76 8.49 7.48 7.73
N PHE A 77 9.66 6.91 7.44
CA PHE A 77 10.93 7.33 8.05
C PHE A 77 12.11 7.43 7.08
N GLU A 78 12.23 6.49 6.14
CA GLU A 78 13.39 6.34 5.25
C GLU A 78 12.88 6.23 3.81
N GLU A 79 13.42 7.03 2.88
CA GLU A 79 12.92 7.18 1.50
C GLU A 79 13.01 5.86 0.71
N GLU A 80 13.92 4.98 1.14
CA GLU A 80 14.22 3.70 0.55
C GLU A 80 13.47 2.51 1.17
N LYS A 81 12.79 2.71 2.32
CA LYS A 81 12.07 1.64 3.03
C LYS A 81 10.58 1.90 3.05
N TYR A 82 9.87 1.02 2.35
CA TYR A 82 8.43 1.02 2.29
C TYR A 82 7.84 -0.17 3.03
N ARG A 83 6.62 0.03 3.53
CA ARG A 83 5.78 -1.03 4.07
C ARG A 83 4.47 -1.03 3.31
N ILE A 84 4.07 -2.19 2.82
CA ILE A 84 2.77 -2.40 2.18
C ILE A 84 1.90 -3.20 3.15
N TYR A 85 0.71 -2.69 3.42
CA TYR A 85 -0.28 -3.31 4.28
C TYR A 85 -1.53 -3.62 3.49
N PHE A 86 -2.08 -4.80 3.70
CA PHE A 86 -3.34 -5.24 3.14
C PHE A 86 -4.40 -5.17 4.23
N TYR A 87 -5.57 -4.62 3.92
CA TYR A 87 -6.70 -4.49 4.82
C TYR A 87 -7.97 -4.96 4.10
N LYS A 88 -8.95 -5.43 4.86
CA LYS A 88 -10.31 -5.54 4.34
C LYS A 88 -10.83 -4.13 4.02
N ASN A 89 -11.62 -4.02 2.95
CA ASN A 89 -12.31 -2.79 2.60
C ASN A 89 -13.85 -2.92 2.70
N SER A 90 -14.33 -4.08 3.18
CA SER A 90 -15.73 -4.34 3.47
C SER A 90 -15.89 -5.19 4.73
N ALA A 91 -17.14 -5.42 5.14
CA ALA A 91 -17.45 -6.33 6.24
C ALA A 91 -17.06 -7.79 5.91
N ASN A 92 -17.12 -8.17 4.63
CA ASN A 92 -16.83 -9.52 4.16
C ASN A 92 -15.35 -9.86 4.31
N ALA A 93 -15.06 -11.14 4.54
CA ALA A 93 -13.68 -11.64 4.49
C ALA A 93 -13.18 -11.64 3.04
N VAL A 94 -11.90 -11.32 2.85
CA VAL A 94 -11.22 -11.58 1.59
C VAL A 94 -10.88 -13.09 1.57
N PRO A 95 -11.28 -13.85 0.54
CA PRO A 95 -10.88 -15.25 0.41
C PRO A 95 -9.35 -15.40 0.43
N GLU A 96 -8.85 -16.41 1.14
CA GLU A 96 -7.41 -16.60 1.36
C GLU A 96 -6.64 -16.84 0.05
N ASP A 97 -7.23 -17.58 -0.88
CA ASP A 97 -6.70 -17.82 -2.24
C ASP A 97 -6.55 -16.51 -3.03
N ILE A 98 -7.54 -15.62 -2.92
CA ILE A 98 -7.49 -14.29 -3.53
C ILE A 98 -6.41 -13.42 -2.89
N LEU A 99 -6.29 -13.41 -1.56
CA LEU A 99 -5.23 -12.68 -0.86
C LEU A 99 -3.85 -13.19 -1.28
N ASN A 100 -3.64 -14.50 -1.27
CA ASN A 100 -2.38 -15.13 -1.65
C ASN A 100 -2.01 -14.84 -3.11
N LEU A 101 -2.99 -14.86 -4.02
CA LEU A 101 -2.79 -14.48 -5.42
C LEU A 101 -2.34 -13.02 -5.54
N LEU A 102 -3.04 -12.09 -4.89
CA LEU A 102 -2.69 -10.66 -4.93
C LEU A 102 -1.30 -10.39 -4.35
N VAL A 103 -0.94 -11.05 -3.24
CA VAL A 103 0.39 -10.94 -2.64
C VAL A 103 1.46 -11.46 -3.59
N LEU A 104 1.26 -12.64 -4.18
CA LEU A 104 2.21 -13.25 -5.11
C LEU A 104 2.41 -12.38 -6.35
N GLU A 105 1.31 -11.90 -6.95
CA GLU A 105 1.38 -11.05 -8.13
C GLU A 105 1.99 -9.69 -7.81
N LEU A 106 1.62 -9.06 -6.69
CA LEU A 106 2.25 -7.81 -6.27
C LEU A 106 3.76 -8.00 -6.10
N LYS A 107 4.21 -9.07 -5.43
CA LYS A 107 5.64 -9.39 -5.32
C LYS A 107 6.30 -9.44 -6.71
N SER A 108 5.69 -10.12 -7.68
CA SER A 108 6.21 -10.20 -9.05
C SER A 108 6.34 -8.82 -9.71
N PHE A 109 5.30 -7.99 -9.66
CA PHE A 109 5.33 -6.62 -10.21
C PHE A 109 6.42 -5.76 -9.56
N LEU A 110 6.59 -5.87 -8.25
CA LEU A 110 7.60 -5.11 -7.51
C LEU A 110 9.01 -5.55 -7.89
N THR A 111 9.26 -6.86 -7.96
CA THR A 111 10.59 -7.42 -8.29
C THR A 111 10.98 -7.28 -9.75
N ASP A 112 10.04 -6.94 -10.65
CA ASP A 112 10.35 -6.55 -12.03
C ASP A 112 11.10 -5.20 -12.12
N THR A 113 11.16 -4.44 -11.03
CA THR A 113 12.02 -3.25 -10.94
C THR A 113 13.42 -3.66 -10.49
N PRO A 114 14.46 -3.53 -11.33
CA PRO A 114 15.84 -3.75 -10.91
C PRO A 114 16.12 -2.81 -9.73
N SER A 115 16.64 -3.34 -8.61
CA SER A 115 16.87 -2.65 -7.33
C SER A 115 15.74 -2.74 -6.28
N VAL A 116 14.63 -3.45 -6.53
CA VAL A 116 13.60 -3.69 -5.51
C VAL A 116 13.80 -5.04 -4.81
N ILE A 117 13.85 -5.02 -3.48
CA ILE A 117 13.86 -6.22 -2.63
C ILE A 117 12.56 -6.27 -1.83
N VAL A 118 11.85 -7.40 -1.89
CA VAL A 118 10.62 -7.62 -1.13
C VAL A 118 10.81 -8.72 -0.10
N THR A 119 10.43 -8.46 1.14
CA THR A 119 10.47 -9.45 2.23
C THR A 119 9.14 -9.51 2.97
N GLU A 120 8.78 -10.69 3.47
CA GLU A 120 7.60 -10.83 4.32
C GLU A 120 7.85 -10.19 5.68
N ARG A 121 6.80 -9.59 6.23
CA ARG A 121 6.84 -9.09 7.59
C ARG A 121 6.44 -10.22 8.54
N LYS A 122 7.36 -10.60 9.43
CA LYS A 122 7.08 -11.45 10.59
C LYS A 122 6.41 -10.65 11.70
#